data_AF-A0A7Z9BP82-F1
#
_entry.id   AF-A0A7Z9BP82-F1
#
_cell.length_a   1.000
_cell.length_b   1.000
_cell.length_c   1.000
_cell.angle_alpha   90.00
_cell.angle_beta   90.00
_cell.angle_gamma   90.00
#
_symmetry.space_group_name_H-M   'P 1'
#
loop_
_entity.id
_entity.type
_entity.pdbx_description
1 polymer ?
#
loop_
_entity_poly.entity_id
_entity_poly.type
_entity_poly.pdbx_seq_one_letter_code
_entity_poly.pdbx_strand_id
1 'polypeptide(L)'
;MIEAWIFKKSFNISPKLSVQYAMALNLLANSCEWIVFLNAETVFPAEARKELIYYLLVEQIQETSPSIFLLTAFNFTLLLFIKWMGFETLKILLSKDIPKITQVFQGIPEGNLQMTKKYKDFRVILIAHTLSYSLFLGLVFTLLILE
;
A
#
# COMPACT_ATOMS: atom_id res chain seq x y z
N MET A 1 -10.08 8.90 -5.47
CA MET A 1 -8.74 8.36 -5.16
C MET A 1 -7.98 8.05 -6.43
N ILE A 2 -6.73 8.50 -6.54
CA ILE A 2 -5.86 8.24 -7.70
C ILE A 2 -5.61 6.73 -7.89
N GLU A 3 -5.53 5.94 -6.81
CA GLU A 3 -5.41 4.48 -6.89
C GLU A 3 -6.57 3.81 -7.61
N ALA A 4 -7.81 4.22 -7.32
CA ALA A 4 -9.00 3.65 -7.96
C ALA A 4 -9.02 3.91 -9.48
N TRP A 5 -8.46 5.05 -9.92
CA TRP A 5 -8.28 5.35 -11.35
C TRP A 5 -7.20 4.45 -11.98
N ILE A 6 -6.08 4.26 -11.29
CA ILE A 6 -4.99 3.38 -11.74
C ILE A 6 -5.47 1.93 -11.83
N PHE A 7 -6.20 1.43 -10.84
CA PHE A 7 -6.76 0.09 -10.83
C PHE A 7 -7.78 -0.11 -11.95
N LYS A 8 -8.67 0.87 -12.17
CA LYS A 8 -9.63 0.83 -13.30
C LYS A 8 -8.88 0.67 -14.62
N LYS A 9 -7.86 1.52 -14.87
CA LYS A 9 -7.11 1.54 -16.12
C LYS A 9 -6.26 0.28 -16.32
N SER A 10 -5.58 -0.17 -15.28
CA SER A 10 -4.60 -1.27 -15.38
C SER A 10 -5.22 -2.67 -15.34
N PHE A 11 -6.30 -2.85 -14.58
CA PHE A 11 -6.98 -4.14 -14.44
C PHE A 11 -8.25 -4.25 -15.30
N ASN A 12 -8.66 -3.19 -15.99
CA ASN A 12 -9.86 -3.13 -16.83
C ASN A 12 -11.14 -3.59 -16.08
N ILE A 13 -11.28 -3.14 -14.83
CA ILE A 13 -12.43 -3.44 -13.96
C ILE A 13 -13.43 -2.29 -13.94
N SER A 14 -14.66 -2.56 -13.48
CA SER A 14 -15.68 -1.53 -13.36
C SER A 14 -15.26 -0.41 -12.39
N PRO A 15 -15.71 0.85 -12.59
CA PRO A 15 -15.40 1.95 -11.68
C PRO A 15 -15.79 1.64 -10.21
N LYS A 16 -16.93 0.97 -10.01
CA LYS A 16 -17.38 0.56 -8.67
C LYS A 16 -16.38 -0.41 -8.04
N LEU A 17 -15.96 -1.42 -8.78
CA LEU A 17 -15.03 -2.43 -8.28
C LEU A 17 -13.64 -1.82 -8.04
N SER A 18 -13.17 -0.90 -8.89
CA SER A 18 -11.89 -0.24 -8.68
C SER A 18 -11.85 0.62 -7.42
N VAL A 19 -12.96 1.30 -7.11
CA VAL A 19 -13.12 2.04 -5.85
C VAL A 19 -13.14 1.08 -4.65
N GLN A 20 -13.85 -0.06 -4.75
CA GLN A 20 -13.91 -1.06 -3.68
C GLN A 20 -12.52 -1.65 -3.36
N TYR A 21 -11.74 -2.03 -4.38
CA TYR A 21 -10.37 -2.50 -4.20
C TYR A 21 -9.51 -1.44 -3.52
N ALA A 22 -9.52 -0.21 -4.04
CA ALA A 22 -8.70 0.85 -3.46
C ALA A 22 -9.10 1.17 -2.02
N MET A 23 -10.40 1.22 -1.72
CA MET A 23 -10.89 1.43 -0.35
C MET A 23 -10.47 0.30 0.59
N ALA A 24 -10.66 -0.95 0.20
CA ALA A 24 -10.29 -2.10 1.01
C ALA A 24 -8.78 -2.14 1.32
N LEU A 25 -7.94 -1.87 0.31
CA LEU A 25 -6.49 -1.87 0.47
C LEU A 25 -6.00 -0.71 1.36
N ASN A 26 -6.58 0.49 1.22
CA ASN A 26 -6.21 1.60 2.10
C ASN A 26 -6.71 1.42 3.53
N LEU A 27 -7.92 0.89 3.72
CA LEU A 27 -8.43 0.55 5.05
C LEU A 27 -7.54 -0.51 5.73
N LEU A 28 -7.13 -1.54 4.99
CA LEU A 28 -6.19 -2.55 5.49
C LEU A 28 -4.85 -1.92 5.87
N ALA A 29 -4.27 -1.12 4.99
CA ALA A 29 -2.99 -0.44 5.21
C ALA A 29 -3.05 0.47 6.45
N ASN A 30 -4.07 1.33 6.55
CA ASN A 30 -4.27 2.21 7.70
C ASN A 30 -4.48 1.42 9.00
N SER A 31 -5.23 0.31 8.96
CA SER A 31 -5.44 -0.52 10.15
C SER A 31 -4.12 -1.12 10.64
N CYS A 32 -3.29 -1.61 9.72
CA CYS A 32 -1.96 -2.11 10.05
C CYS A 32 -1.02 -1.00 10.54
N GLU A 33 -1.08 0.20 9.96
CA GLU A 33 -0.33 1.36 10.44
C GLU A 33 -0.68 1.71 11.88
N TRP A 34 -1.98 1.75 12.22
CA TRP A 34 -2.43 1.96 13.59
C TRP A 34 -1.96 0.86 14.55
N ILE A 35 -1.98 -0.40 14.12
CA ILE A 35 -1.44 -1.50 14.94
C ILE A 35 0.06 -1.30 15.20
N VAL A 36 0.83 -0.94 14.17
CA VAL A 36 2.27 -0.67 14.32
C VAL A 36 2.51 0.51 15.25
N PHE A 37 1.73 1.59 15.10
CA PHE A 37 1.82 2.77 15.95
C PHE A 37 1.50 2.46 17.42
N LEU A 38 0.41 1.75 17.68
CA LEU A 38 0.02 1.35 19.05
C LEU A 38 1.05 0.43 19.71
N ASN A 39 1.76 -0.37 18.92
CA ASN A 39 2.83 -1.24 19.40
C ASN A 39 4.22 -0.60 19.31
N ALA A 40 4.33 0.66 18.86
CA ALA A 40 5.63 1.31 18.63
C ALA A 40 6.48 1.38 19.90
N GLU A 41 5.85 1.49 21.09
CA GLU A 41 6.55 1.41 22.38
C GLU A 41 7.28 0.08 22.61
N THR A 42 6.77 -1.02 22.05
CA THR A 42 7.34 -2.36 22.18
C THR A 42 8.29 -2.72 21.04
N VAL A 43 8.14 -2.08 19.88
CA VAL A 43 8.86 -2.42 18.64
C VAL A 43 10.10 -1.53 18.44
N PHE A 44 10.07 -0.27 18.87
CA PHE A 44 11.15 0.67 18.62
C PHE A 44 11.98 0.95 19.89
N PRO A 45 13.32 1.02 19.75
CA PRO A 45 14.21 1.56 20.79
C PRO A 45 13.77 2.97 21.20
N ALA A 46 14.04 3.36 22.45
CA ALA A 46 13.55 4.61 23.04
C ALA A 46 13.90 5.86 22.22
N GLU A 47 15.08 5.88 21.59
CA GLU A 47 15.57 6.94 20.71
C GLU A 47 14.78 7.01 19.39
N ALA A 48 14.59 5.87 18.72
CA ALA A 48 13.80 5.79 17.48
C ALA A 48 12.32 6.13 17.72
N ARG A 49 11.79 5.77 18.89
CA ARG A 49 10.45 6.16 19.33
C ARG A 49 10.31 7.67 19.47
N LYS A 50 11.30 8.34 20.11
CA LYS A 50 11.30 9.80 20.22
C LYS A 50 11.28 10.43 18.83
N GLU A 51 12.16 9.99 17.93
CA GLU A 51 12.21 10.53 16.56
C GLU A 51 10.91 10.27 15.78
N LEU A 52 10.28 9.11 15.94
CA LEU A 52 8.99 8.76 15.32
C LEU A 52 7.84 9.64 15.83
N ILE A 53 7.79 9.88 17.14
CA ILE A 53 6.81 10.78 17.76
C ILE A 53 7.07 12.22 17.33
N TYR A 54 8.32 12.71 17.34
CA TYR A 54 8.66 14.05 16.85
C TYR A 54 8.30 14.22 15.37
N TYR A 55 8.60 13.23 14.53
CA TYR A 55 8.25 13.26 13.11
C TYR A 55 6.74 13.30 12.85
N LEU A 56 5.94 12.61 13.68
CA LEU A 56 4.49 12.50 13.48
C LEU A 56 3.66 13.58 14.23
N LEU A 57 4.20 14.19 15.29
CA LEU A 57 3.44 15.10 16.18
C LEU A 57 4.00 16.52 16.30
N VAL A 58 5.25 16.80 15.91
CA VAL A 58 5.88 18.11 16.17
C VAL A 58 6.22 18.79 14.85
N GLU A 59 5.57 19.93 14.61
CA GLU A 59 5.66 20.84 13.45
C GLU A 59 7.07 21.41 13.16
N GLN A 60 8.12 21.01 13.89
CA GLN A 60 9.49 21.49 13.67
C GLN A 60 10.45 20.35 13.35
N ILE A 61 10.54 20.05 12.05
CA ILE A 61 11.66 19.32 11.46
C ILE A 61 12.85 20.29 11.42
N GLN A 62 13.59 20.42 12.53
CA GLN A 62 14.71 21.35 12.60
C GLN A 62 15.84 20.99 11.63
N GLU A 63 16.03 19.70 11.32
CA GLU A 63 16.97 19.21 10.30
C GLU A 63 16.46 17.89 9.67
N THR A 64 16.70 17.70 8.36
CA THR A 64 16.49 16.41 7.68
C THR A 64 17.48 15.37 8.22
N SER A 65 17.07 14.66 9.28
CA SER A 65 17.85 13.54 9.84
C SER A 65 17.77 12.30 8.94
N PRO A 66 18.86 11.54 8.74
CA PRO A 66 18.84 10.22 8.10
C PRO A 66 17.79 9.28 8.71
N SER A 67 17.48 9.43 9.99
CA SER A 67 16.43 8.67 10.68
C SER A 67 15.04 8.93 10.10
N ILE A 68 14.71 10.20 9.78
CA ILE A 68 13.42 10.58 9.19
C ILE A 68 13.28 9.97 7.79
N PHE A 69 14.36 10.00 7.01
CA PHE A 69 14.39 9.36 5.69
C PHE A 69 14.19 7.85 5.80
N LEU A 70 14.93 7.18 6.68
CA LEU A 70 14.81 5.74 6.93
C LEU A 70 13.41 5.36 7.39
N LEU A 71 12.82 6.14 8.28
CA LEU A 71 11.48 5.91 8.77
C LEU A 71 10.43 6.11 7.67
N THR A 72 10.56 7.15 6.85
CA THR A 72 9.66 7.40 5.72
C THR A 72 9.75 6.26 4.69
N ALA A 73 10.98 5.81 4.36
CA ALA A 73 11.21 4.71 3.45
C ALA A 73 10.67 3.39 4.01
N PHE A 74 10.84 3.15 5.30
CA PHE A 74 10.26 2.00 6.00
C PHE A 74 8.73 2.04 5.94
N ASN A 75 8.11 3.16 6.28
CA ASN A 75 6.64 3.29 6.24
C ASN A 75 6.11 3.08 4.82
N PHE A 76 6.71 3.73 3.83
CA PHE A 76 6.37 3.55 2.42
C PHE A 76 6.41 2.07 2.01
N THR A 77 7.50 1.38 2.35
CA THR A 77 7.72 -0.02 1.98
C THR A 77 6.76 -0.95 2.71
N LEU A 78 6.51 -0.71 3.99
CA LEU A 78 5.58 -1.49 4.80
C LEU A 78 4.15 -1.39 4.26
N LEU A 79 3.66 -0.17 4.00
CA LEU A 79 2.33 0.05 3.44
C LEU A 79 2.18 -0.54 2.04
N LEU A 80 3.22 -0.43 1.21
CA LEU A 80 3.25 -1.08 -0.11
C LEU A 80 3.11 -2.61 0.03
N PHE A 81 3.87 -3.21 0.95
CA PHE A 81 3.83 -4.64 1.21
C PHE A 81 2.44 -5.09 1.68
N ILE A 82 1.83 -4.36 2.61
CA ILE A 82 0.48 -4.65 3.10
C ILE A 82 -0.54 -4.57 1.95
N LYS A 83 -0.50 -3.52 1.13
CA LYS A 83 -1.39 -3.37 -0.04
C LYS A 83 -1.19 -4.49 -1.05
N TRP A 84 0.05 -4.89 -1.31
CA TRP A 84 0.37 -6.01 -2.19
C TRP A 84 -0.24 -7.33 -1.69
N MET A 85 0.02 -7.68 -0.44
CA MET A 85 -0.52 -8.89 0.19
C MET A 85 -2.04 -8.87 0.27
N GLY A 86 -2.62 -7.71 0.60
CA GLY A 86 -4.06 -7.50 0.62
C GLY A 86 -4.70 -7.72 -0.75
N PHE A 87 -4.07 -7.24 -1.82
CA PHE A 87 -4.58 -7.41 -3.17
C PHE A 87 -4.56 -8.87 -3.63
N GLU A 88 -3.47 -9.59 -3.38
CA GLU A 88 -3.39 -11.03 -3.68
C GLU A 88 -4.44 -11.81 -2.89
N THR A 89 -4.67 -11.45 -1.63
CA THR A 89 -5.72 -12.06 -0.79
C THR A 89 -7.11 -11.79 -1.36
N LEU A 90 -7.43 -10.55 -1.72
CA LEU A 90 -8.71 -10.18 -2.33
C LEU A 90 -8.94 -10.93 -3.65
N LYS A 91 -7.92 -11.06 -4.48
CA LYS A 91 -8.00 -11.85 -5.72
C LYS A 91 -8.36 -13.31 -5.44
N ILE A 92 -7.74 -13.94 -4.45
CA ILE A 92 -8.04 -15.34 -4.08
C ILE A 92 -9.47 -15.46 -3.57
N LEU A 93 -9.91 -14.54 -2.72
CA LEU A 93 -11.27 -14.53 -2.16
C LEU A 93 -12.33 -14.35 -3.25
N LEU A 94 -12.14 -13.40 -4.17
CA LEU A 94 -13.07 -13.17 -5.29
C LEU A 94 -13.03 -14.29 -6.35
N SER A 95 -11.92 -15.04 -6.46
CA SER A 95 -11.80 -16.16 -7.39
C SER A 95 -12.49 -17.43 -6.87
N LYS A 96 -12.75 -17.53 -5.56
CA LYS A 96 -13.36 -18.72 -4.94
C LYS A 96 -14.88 -18.87 -5.20
N ASP A 97 -15.53 -17.85 -5.76
CA ASP A 97 -16.98 -17.86 -6.05
C ASP A 97 -17.35 -18.26 -7.50
N ILE A 98 -16.45 -18.91 -8.26
CA ILE A 98 -16.78 -19.48 -9.58
C ILE A 98 -16.72 -21.02 -9.51
N PRO A 99 -17.75 -21.72 -9.00
CA PRO A 99 -17.84 -23.16 -9.12
C PRO A 99 -18.21 -23.51 -10.57
N LYS A 100 -17.25 -23.43 -11.53
CA LYS A 100 -17.44 -23.94 -12.91
C LYS A 100 -16.23 -23.95 -13.87
N ILE A 101 -14.97 -23.85 -13.42
CA ILE A 101 -13.80 -23.81 -14.35
C ILE A 101 -12.87 -25.04 -14.21
N THR A 102 -13.21 -26.03 -13.39
CA THR A 102 -12.33 -27.21 -13.19
C THR A 102 -12.39 -28.25 -14.32
N GLN A 103 -13.10 -28.00 -15.42
CA GLN A 103 -13.27 -29.02 -16.49
C GLN A 103 -12.73 -28.66 -17.88
N VAL A 104 -12.15 -27.47 -18.12
CA VAL A 104 -11.78 -27.07 -19.50
C VAL A 104 -10.32 -26.67 -19.71
N PHE A 105 -9.53 -26.32 -18.69
CA PHE A 105 -8.14 -25.91 -18.89
C PHE A 105 -7.16 -27.07 -18.80
N GLN A 106 -7.26 -27.94 -19.81
CA GLN A 106 -6.18 -28.80 -20.26
C GLN A 106 -4.95 -27.95 -20.68
N GLY A 107 -3.78 -28.25 -20.10
CA GLY A 107 -2.50 -28.26 -20.81
C GLY A 107 -1.84 -26.96 -21.29
N ILE A 108 -1.52 -26.00 -20.41
CA ILE A 108 -0.59 -24.89 -20.73
C ILE A 108 0.39 -24.73 -19.54
N PRO A 109 1.71 -24.51 -19.74
CA PRO A 109 2.69 -24.46 -18.64
C PRO A 109 2.41 -23.23 -17.74
N GLU A 110 1.75 -23.48 -16.61
CA GLU A 110 1.21 -22.46 -15.71
C GLU A 110 2.27 -21.60 -14.99
N GLY A 111 3.53 -22.07 -14.91
CA GLY A 111 4.58 -21.44 -14.10
C GLY A 111 5.03 -20.06 -14.60
N ASN A 112 5.28 -19.90 -15.90
CA ASN A 112 5.81 -18.65 -16.45
C ASN A 112 4.73 -17.56 -16.55
N LEU A 113 3.49 -17.93 -16.90
CA LEU A 113 2.39 -16.98 -17.07
C LEU A 113 1.94 -16.35 -15.74
N GLN A 114 1.96 -17.14 -14.65
CA GLN A 114 1.61 -16.66 -13.31
C GLN A 114 2.64 -15.67 -12.76
N MET A 115 3.94 -15.92 -12.97
CA MET A 115 5.00 -14.99 -12.54
C MET A 115 4.92 -13.66 -13.27
N THR A 116 4.65 -13.66 -14.58
CA THR A 116 4.44 -12.42 -15.35
C THR A 116 3.22 -11.65 -14.86
N LYS A 117 2.13 -12.35 -14.50
CA LYS A 117 0.91 -11.72 -13.97
C LYS A 117 1.14 -11.12 -12.58
N LYS A 118 1.77 -11.85 -11.66
CA LYS A 118 2.12 -11.32 -10.32
C LYS A 118 3.02 -10.09 -10.41
N TYR A 119 4.04 -10.11 -11.27
CA TYR A 119 4.89 -8.94 -11.48
C TYR A 119 4.11 -7.74 -12.03
N LYS A 120 3.22 -7.96 -13.01
CA LYS A 120 2.35 -6.92 -13.56
C LYS A 120 1.47 -6.32 -12.48
N ASP A 121 0.83 -7.17 -11.67
CA ASP A 121 -0.06 -6.74 -10.60
C ASP A 121 0.70 -5.94 -9.54
N PHE A 122 1.90 -6.41 -9.15
CA PHE A 122 2.77 -5.70 -8.20
C PHE A 122 3.16 -4.33 -8.72
N ARG A 123 3.57 -4.25 -9.99
CA ARG A 123 3.91 -2.98 -10.63
C ARG A 123 2.75 -1.99 -10.62
N VAL A 124 1.52 -2.46 -10.85
CA VAL A 124 0.34 -1.59 -10.81
C VAL A 124 0.11 -1.05 -9.40
N ILE A 125 0.25 -1.89 -8.38
CA ILE A 125 0.10 -1.50 -6.97
C ILE A 125 1.21 -0.55 -6.54
N LEU A 126 2.45 -0.81 -6.96
CA LEU A 126 3.59 0.08 -6.75
C LEU A 126 3.30 1.48 -7.32
N ILE A 127 2.89 1.57 -8.58
CA ILE A 127 2.57 2.87 -9.21
C ILE A 127 1.42 3.57 -8.47
N ALA A 128 0.37 2.83 -8.11
CA ALA A 128 -0.76 3.38 -7.37
C ALA A 128 -0.35 3.93 -6.00
N HIS A 129 0.46 3.17 -5.27
CA HIS A 129 0.96 3.55 -3.96
C HIS A 129 1.92 4.72 -4.05
N THR A 130 2.90 4.70 -4.96
CA THR A 130 3.84 5.81 -5.17
C THR A 130 3.11 7.11 -5.45
N LEU A 131 2.19 7.13 -6.41
CA LEU A 131 1.47 8.36 -6.76
C LEU A 131 0.59 8.89 -5.62
N SER A 132 -0.06 7.98 -4.88
CA SER A 132 -0.90 8.38 -3.74
C SER A 132 -0.07 8.87 -2.57
N TYR A 133 1.04 8.19 -2.27
CA TYR A 133 1.94 8.53 -1.18
C TYR A 133 2.68 9.84 -1.46
N SER A 134 3.13 10.07 -2.70
CA SER A 134 3.71 11.35 -3.12
C SER A 134 2.71 12.50 -3.01
N LEU A 135 1.45 12.27 -3.40
CA LEU A 135 0.40 13.28 -3.23
C LEU A 135 0.13 13.58 -1.76
N PHE A 136 0.07 12.55 -0.92
CA PHE A 136 -0.07 12.71 0.53
C PHE A 136 1.09 13.50 1.13
N LEU A 137 2.34 13.14 0.83
CA LEU A 137 3.52 13.88 1.28
C LEU A 137 3.51 15.34 0.80
N GLY A 138 3.15 15.57 -0.45
CA GLY A 138 3.03 16.91 -1.01
C GLY A 138 1.98 17.75 -0.26
N LEU A 139 0.83 17.17 0.06
CA LEU A 139 -0.21 17.83 0.84
C LEU A 139 0.24 18.14 2.26
N VAL A 140 0.84 17.17 2.96
CA VAL A 140 1.39 17.36 4.31
C VAL A 140 2.45 18.47 4.30
N PHE A 141 3.36 18.45 3.34
CA PHE A 141 4.38 19.49 3.19
C PHE A 141 3.78 20.87 2.94
N THR A 142 2.75 20.98 2.09
CA THR A 142 2.08 22.27 1.87
C THR A 142 1.34 22.78 3.10
N LEU A 143 0.74 21.89 3.89
CA LEU A 143 0.05 22.27 5.12
C LEU A 143 1.05 22.79 6.17
N LEU A 144 2.17 22.09 6.36
CA LEU A 144 3.22 22.46 7.32
C LEU A 144 3.94 23.78 6.99
N ILE A 145 3.91 24.26 5.74
CA ILE A 145 4.50 25.55 5.34
C ILE A 145 3.53 26.73 5.53
N LEU A 146 2.22 26.44 5.53
CA LEU A 146 1.16 27.44 5.62
C LEU A 146 0.74 27.74 7.07
N GLU A 147 1.22 26.95 8.04
CA GLU A 147 1.13 27.18 9.49
C GLU A 147 2.37 27.96 10.00
#